data_AF-A0A4Y2B8W4-F1
#
_entry.id   AF-A0A4Y2B8W4-F1
#
_cell.length_a   1.000
_cell.length_b   1.000
_cell.length_c   1.000
_cell.angle_alpha   90.00
_cell.angle_beta   90.00
_cell.angle_gamma   90.00
#
_symmetry.space_group_name_H-M   'P 1'
#
loop_
_entity.id
_entity.type
_entity.pdbx_description
1 polymer ?
#
loop_
_entity_poly.entity_id
_entity_poly.type
_entity_poly.pdbx_seq_one_letter_code
_entity_poly.pdbx_strand_id
1 'polypeptide(L)'
;LVYDNVTRTTSNSPGVEIRVPGFGNTSSIEWLDPSGFMPYIIQRMIMSNYFVDIANGLVDLGYQRSLNIRGAPYDYRKAPSTCYWNCNYSIKCF
;
A
#
# COMPACT_ATOMS: atom_id res chain seq x y z
N LEU A 1 10.63 9.08 10.88
CA LEU A 1 11.70 8.09 10.70
C LEU A 1 12.90 8.58 11.47
N VAL A 2 13.60 7.69 12.16
CA VAL A 2 14.85 8.01 12.85
C VAL A 2 15.99 7.39 12.05
N TYR A 3 16.99 8.19 11.69
CA TYR A 3 18.14 7.73 10.91
C TYR A 3 19.31 7.40 11.84
N ASP A 4 19.93 6.23 11.63
CA ASP A 4 21.17 5.83 12.28
C ASP A 4 22.34 6.02 11.32
N ASN A 5 23.28 6.89 11.70
CA ASN A 5 24.44 7.21 10.87
C ASN A 5 25.53 6.13 10.87
N VAL A 6 25.53 5.21 11.85
CA VAL A 6 26.49 4.10 11.94
C VAL A 6 26.04 2.94 11.05
N THR A 7 24.81 2.45 11.25
CA THR A 7 24.28 1.34 10.45
C THR A 7 23.74 1.78 9.10
N ARG A 8 23.59 3.10 8.88
CA ARG A 8 22.99 3.69 7.67
C ARG A 8 21.56 3.21 7.42
N THR A 9 20.83 2.85 8.49
CA THR A 9 19.45 2.37 8.43
C THR A 9 18.45 3.38 9.00
N THR A 10 17.17 3.18 8.69
CA THR A 10 16.06 3.99 9.22
C THR A 10 15.11 3.14 10.04
N SER A 11 14.80 3.58 11.26
CA SER A 11 13.81 2.96 12.15
C SER A 11 12.58 3.84 12.32
N ASN A 12 11.50 3.25 12.86
CA ASN A 12 10.33 4.01 13.29
C ASN A 12 10.65 4.80 14.56
N SER A 13 9.78 5.75 14.90
CA SER A 13 9.89 6.46 16.18
C SER A 13 9.83 5.47 17.36
N PRO A 14 10.51 5.74 18.49
CA PRO A 14 10.49 4.85 19.65
C PRO A 14 9.05 4.54 20.10
N GLY A 15 8.75 3.25 20.29
CA GLY A 15 7.42 2.78 20.68
C GLY A 15 6.36 2.75 19.56
N VAL A 16 6.73 3.03 18.30
CA VAL A 16 5.80 3.03 17.17
C VAL A 16 6.09 1.88 16.20
N GLU A 17 5.11 1.00 16.05
CA GLU A 17 5.10 -0.05 15.02
C GLU A 17 4.19 0.33 13.86
N ILE A 18 4.66 0.08 12.63
CA ILE A 18 3.95 0.41 11.39
C ILE A 18 3.86 -0.85 10.55
N ARG A 19 2.67 -1.10 10.00
CA ARG A 19 2.38 -2.22 9.10
C ARG A 19 1.76 -1.70 7.81
N VAL A 20 2.06 -2.37 6.70
CA VAL A 20 1.44 -2.08 5.40
C VAL A 20 0.29 -3.07 5.19
N PRO A 21 -0.98 -2.63 5.18
CA PRO A 21 -2.12 -3.52 5.01
C PRO A 21 -2.42 -3.82 3.53
N GLY A 22 -3.20 -4.87 3.29
CA GLY A 22 -3.84 -5.11 1.98
C GLY A 22 -2.93 -5.72 0.92
N PHE A 23 -1.84 -6.40 1.29
CA PHE A 23 -1.03 -7.13 0.32
C PHE A 23 -1.85 -8.20 -0.40
N GLY A 24 -1.80 -8.21 -1.73
CA GLY A 24 -2.59 -9.10 -2.60
C GLY A 24 -4.00 -8.61 -2.92
N ASN A 25 -4.54 -7.66 -2.16
CA ASN A 25 -5.81 -7.00 -2.45
C ASN A 25 -5.53 -5.64 -3.13
N THR A 26 -6.43 -5.17 -3.99
CA THR A 26 -6.28 -3.88 -4.67
C THR A 26 -6.92 -2.72 -3.90
N SER A 27 -7.79 -3.00 -2.92
CA SER A 27 -8.53 -1.94 -2.20
C SER A 27 -7.62 -0.90 -1.51
N SER A 28 -6.48 -1.31 -0.96
CA SER A 28 -5.55 -0.43 -0.25
C SER A 28 -4.75 0.51 -1.14
N ILE A 29 -4.64 0.21 -2.43
CA ILE A 29 -3.97 1.06 -3.42
C ILE A 29 -4.98 1.85 -4.26
N GLU A 30 -6.19 1.32 -4.44
CA GLU A 30 -7.28 2.01 -5.11
C GLU A 30 -7.73 3.23 -4.28
N TRP A 31 -7.93 3.05 -2.97
CA TRP A 31 -8.47 4.07 -2.07
C TRP A 31 -7.48 4.40 -0.95
N LEU A 32 -6.96 5.64 -0.92
CA LEU A 32 -5.98 6.08 0.09
C LEU A 32 -6.60 6.28 1.48
N ASP A 33 -7.80 6.85 1.54
CA ASP A 33 -8.54 7.01 2.80
C ASP A 33 -9.62 5.92 2.94
N PRO A 34 -9.47 4.98 3.89
CA PRO A 34 -10.50 3.99 4.22
C PRO A 34 -11.61 4.56 5.11
N SER A 35 -11.51 5.81 5.57
CA SER A 35 -12.43 6.38 6.54
C SER A 35 -13.83 6.58 5.95
N GLY A 36 -14.76 5.74 6.37
CA GLY A 36 -16.17 5.80 5.97
C GLY A 36 -16.95 6.97 6.58
N PHE A 37 -16.29 8.11 6.83
CA PHE A 37 -16.94 9.28 7.44
C PHE A 37 -17.95 9.96 6.51
N MET A 38 -17.87 9.65 5.21
CA MET A 38 -18.80 10.12 4.19
C MET A 38 -19.47 8.94 3.49
N PRO A 39 -20.71 9.12 2.97
CA PRO A 39 -21.39 8.07 2.21
C PRO A 39 -20.51 7.57 1.06
N TYR A 40 -20.56 6.26 0.78
CA TYR A 40 -19.78 5.57 -0.28
C TYR A 40 -19.75 6.34 -1.61
N ILE A 41 -20.86 6.98 -2.00
CA ILE A 41 -20.98 7.76 -3.23
C ILE A 41 -20.15 9.06 -3.22
N ILE A 42 -19.96 9.69 -2.06
CA ILE A 42 -19.23 10.95 -1.93
C ILE A 42 -17.74 10.68 -1.68
N GLN A 43 -17.40 9.62 -0.94
CA GLN A 43 -16.00 9.24 -0.70
C GLN A 43 -15.25 8.87 -1.99
N ARG A 44 -15.95 8.22 -2.95
CA ARG A 44 -15.37 7.82 -4.23
C ARG A 44 -15.09 8.96 -5.20
N MET A 45 -15.60 10.16 -4.92
CA MET A 45 -15.61 11.25 -5.89
C MET A 45 -14.61 12.38 -5.58
N ILE A 46 -14.13 12.52 -4.34
CA ILE A 46 -13.55 13.81 -3.92
C ILE A 46 -12.09 13.74 -3.47
N MET A 47 -11.62 12.76 -2.68
CA MET A 47 -10.33 12.96 -1.96
C MET A 47 -9.39 11.76 -1.85
N SER A 48 -9.67 10.60 -2.50
CA SER A 48 -8.83 9.39 -2.29
C SER A 48 -8.70 8.43 -3.47
N ASN A 49 -9.06 8.88 -4.67
CA ASN A 49 -8.79 8.13 -5.90
C ASN A 49 -7.29 8.12 -6.19
N TYR A 50 -6.68 6.94 -6.22
CA TYR A 50 -5.29 6.80 -6.69
C TYR A 50 -5.17 5.82 -7.86
N PHE A 51 -5.42 4.53 -7.65
CA PHE A 51 -5.37 3.51 -8.72
C PHE A 51 -6.74 3.04 -9.23
N VAL A 52 -7.82 3.70 -8.83
CA VAL A 52 -9.21 3.29 -9.11
C VAL A 52 -9.50 3.18 -10.61
N ASP A 53 -9.14 4.21 -11.39
CA ASP A 53 -9.47 4.26 -12.80
C ASP A 53 -8.71 3.21 -13.62
N ILE A 54 -7.46 2.95 -13.24
CA ILE A 54 -6.64 1.89 -13.85
C ILE A 54 -7.25 0.52 -13.51
N ALA A 55 -7.64 0.30 -12.25
CA ALA A 55 -8.28 -0.95 -11.85
C ALA A 55 -9.64 -1.15 -12.55
N ASN A 56 -10.43 -0.09 -12.71
CA ASN A 56 -11.70 -0.14 -13.47
C ASN A 56 -11.46 -0.48 -14.93
N GLY A 57 -10.52 0.19 -15.60
CA GLY A 57 -10.20 -0.10 -17.00
C GLY A 57 -9.73 -1.53 -17.22
N LEU A 58 -8.95 -2.10 -16.29
CA LEU A 58 -8.57 -3.51 -16.34
C LEU A 58 -9.76 -4.45 -16.12
N VAL A 59 -10.68 -4.09 -15.22
CA VAL A 59 -11.90 -4.87 -14.98
C VAL A 59 -12.83 -4.85 -16.18
N ASP A 60 -12.95 -3.72 -16.88
CA ASP A 60 -13.71 -3.61 -18.12
C ASP A 60 -13.13 -4.49 -19.25
N LEU A 61 -11.82 -4.75 -19.20
CA LEU A 61 -11.13 -5.70 -20.09
C LEU A 61 -11.28 -7.17 -19.65
N GLY A 62 -12.02 -7.45 -18.58
CA GLY A 62 -12.30 -8.80 -18.08
C GLY A 62 -11.37 -9.31 -16.98
N TYR A 63 -10.47 -8.47 -16.46
CA TYR A 63 -9.65 -8.85 -15.32
C TYR A 63 -10.44 -8.83 -14.00
N GLN A 64 -10.01 -9.63 -13.02
CA GLN A 64 -10.66 -9.72 -11.71
C GLN A 64 -9.74 -9.23 -10.60
N ARG A 65 -10.25 -8.27 -9.79
CA ARG A 65 -9.58 -7.78 -8.58
C ARG A 65 -9.31 -8.92 -7.60
N SER A 66 -8.17 -8.85 -6.92
CA SER A 66 -7.68 -9.85 -5.96
C SER A 66 -7.41 -11.25 -6.53
N LEU A 67 -7.59 -11.45 -7.84
CA LEU A 67 -7.26 -12.70 -8.53
C LEU A 67 -6.14 -12.45 -9.54
N ASN A 68 -6.48 -11.73 -10.61
CA ASN A 68 -5.61 -11.44 -11.76
C ASN A 68 -5.08 -9.99 -11.73
N ILE A 69 -5.67 -9.13 -10.89
CA ILE A 69 -5.14 -7.83 -10.52
C ILE A 69 -4.87 -7.89 -9.02
N ARG A 70 -3.62 -7.68 -8.60
CA ARG A 70 -3.22 -7.73 -7.19
C ARG A 70 -2.47 -6.45 -6.82
N GLY A 71 -2.75 -5.93 -5.63
CA GLY A 71 -1.99 -4.83 -5.06
C GLY A 71 -0.75 -5.34 -4.34
N ALA A 72 0.38 -4.66 -4.53
CA ALA A 72 1.62 -4.88 -3.77
C ALA A 72 2.01 -3.58 -3.04
N PRO A 73 1.21 -3.14 -2.04
CA PRO A 73 1.54 -1.96 -1.25
C PRO A 73 2.83 -2.21 -0.45
N TYR A 74 3.64 -1.16 -0.29
CA TYR A 74 4.88 -1.17 0.50
C TYR A 74 5.03 0.13 1.30
N ASP A 75 5.95 0.14 2.28
CA ASP A 75 6.27 1.35 3.04
C ASP A 75 7.12 2.28 2.16
N TYR A 76 6.44 3.17 1.44
CA TYR A 76 7.05 4.11 0.49
C TYR A 76 8.04 5.10 1.13
N ARG A 77 8.12 5.15 2.46
CA ARG A 77 9.08 5.99 3.19
C ARG A 77 10.45 5.31 3.34
N LYS A 78 10.54 4.01 3.09
CA LYS A 78 11.78 3.22 3.21
C LYS A 78 12.40 2.93 1.84
N ALA A 79 13.72 2.86 1.81
CA ALA A 79 14.46 2.48 0.63
C ALA A 79 14.39 0.95 0.39
N PRO A 80 14.64 0.48 -0.84
CA PRO A 80 14.68 -0.96 -1.13
C PRO A 80 15.74 -1.71 -0.29
N SER A 81 16.89 -1.07 -0.04
CA SER A 81 18.01 -1.64 0.72
C SER A 81 17.64 -2.03 2.16
N THR A 82 16.68 -1.33 2.76
CA THR A 82 16.22 -1.59 4.13
C THR A 82 15.35 -2.86 4.24
N CYS A 83 14.87 -3.43 3.13
CA CYS A 83 14.08 -4.67 3.12
C CYS A 83 14.93 -5.94 3.00
N TYR A 84 16.20 -5.86 2.58
CA TYR A 84 17.00 -7.07 2.32
C TYR A 84 17.32 -7.89 3.58
N TRP A 85 17.37 -7.26 4.76
CA TRP A 85 17.86 -7.91 5.98
C TRP A 85 16.79 -8.24 7.02
N ASN A 86 15.54 -7.78 6.85
CA ASN A 86 14.47 -8.06 7.82
C ASN A 86 13.07 -7.88 7.22
N CYS A 87 12.83 -8.48 6.05
CA CYS A 87 11.51 -8.53 5.47
C CYS A 87 10.74 -9.79 5.91
N ASN A 88 10.20 -9.75 7.13
CA ASN A 88 9.01 -10.56 7.47
C ASN A 88 7.79 -10.16 6.62
N TYR A 89 7.87 -9.01 5.95
CA TYR A 89 6.96 -8.58 4.88
C TYR A 89 7.74 -8.55 3.57
N SER A 90 8.25 -9.72 3.18
CA SER A 90 8.73 -9.97 1.82
C SER A 90 7.71 -9.37 0.85
N ILE A 91 8.17 -8.55 -0.09
CA ILE A 91 7.46 -8.38 -1.36
C ILE A 91 7.46 -9.79 -1.94
N LYS A 92 6.46 -10.58 -1.57
CA LYS A 92 6.24 -11.90 -2.14
C LYS A 92 5.84 -11.61 -3.57
N CYS A 93 6.83 -11.59 -4.46
CA CYS A 93 6.58 -11.83 -5.86
C CYS A 93 5.72 -13.10 -5.90
N PHE A 94 4.48 -12.93 -6.38
CA PHE A 94 3.56 -14.05 -6.55
C PHE A 94 4.15 -15.09 -7.50
#